data_AF-A0A147EDZ9-F1
#
_entry.id   AF-A0A147EDZ9-F1
#
_cell.length_a   1.000
_cell.length_b   1.000
_cell.length_c   1.000
_cell.angle_alpha   90.00
_cell.angle_beta   90.00
_cell.angle_gamma   90.00
#
_symmetry.space_group_name_H-M   'P 1'
#
loop_
_entity.id
_entity.type
_entity.pdbx_description
1 polymer ?
#
loop_
_entity_poly.entity_id
_entity_poly.type
_entity_poly.pdbx_seq_one_letter_code
_entity_poly.pdbx_strand_id
1 'polypeptide(L)'
;RALAEALLAQLLPLDAERRLEIVAQAQLGVLALTDHSLRPAAQRLHDGVDRACRAAIGILDDTGGLHAARQPAFEATRLRALLDGIAMQGLWRGDAAAPADALTTLSRHLDELALPPPSPEHRRA
;
A
#
# COMPACT_ATOMS: atom_id res chain seq x y z
N ARG A 1 0.58 -15.16 4.56
CA ARG A 1 1.49 -14.36 3.69
C ARG A 1 1.05 -14.31 2.22
N ALA A 2 1.09 -15.41 1.45
CA ALA A 2 0.80 -15.38 0.01
C ALA A 2 -0.57 -14.78 -0.36
N LEU A 3 -1.62 -15.05 0.41
CA LEU A 3 -2.94 -14.45 0.20
C LEU A 3 -2.93 -12.92 0.39
N ALA A 4 -2.24 -12.42 1.41
CA ALA A 4 -2.10 -10.99 1.66
C ALA A 4 -1.31 -10.32 0.53
N GLU A 5 -0.23 -10.94 0.06
CA GLU A 5 0.57 -10.46 -1.07
C GLU A 5 -0.25 -10.40 -2.37
N ALA A 6 -1.02 -11.45 -2.67
CA ALA A 6 -1.89 -11.49 -3.86
C ALA A 6 -3.00 -10.43 -3.82
N LEU A 7 -3.59 -10.19 -2.64
CA LEU A 7 -4.57 -9.13 -2.42
C LEU A 7 -3.96 -7.74 -2.69
N LEU A 8 -2.79 -7.47 -2.12
CA LEU A 8 -2.12 -6.17 -2.23
C LEU A 8 -1.58 -5.92 -3.63
N ALA A 9 -1.17 -6.97 -4.35
CA ALA A 9 -0.74 -6.87 -5.75
C ALA A 9 -1.83 -6.33 -6.69
N GLN A 10 -3.12 -6.52 -6.36
CA GLN A 10 -4.23 -5.93 -7.14
C GLN A 10 -4.26 -4.40 -7.09
N LEU A 11 -3.60 -3.79 -6.10
CA LEU A 11 -3.62 -2.35 -5.85
C LEU A 11 -2.39 -1.65 -6.47
N LEU A 12 -1.51 -2.40 -7.13
CA LEU A 12 -0.25 -1.93 -7.69
C LEU A 12 -0.36 -1.72 -9.22
N PRO A 13 0.44 -0.80 -9.79
CA PRO A 13 0.45 -0.48 -11.23
C PRO A 13 1.11 -1.57 -12.10
N LEU A 14 0.74 -2.84 -11.92
CA LEU A 14 1.41 -3.98 -12.53
C LEU A 14 1.13 -4.13 -14.03
N ASP A 15 -0.02 -3.62 -14.48
CA ASP A 15 -0.48 -3.68 -15.86
C ASP A 15 -1.10 -2.34 -16.30
N ALA A 16 -1.46 -2.24 -17.58
CA ALA A 16 -1.96 -1.00 -18.17
C ALA A 16 -3.29 -0.55 -17.56
N GLU A 17 -4.16 -1.49 -17.20
CA GLU A 17 -5.47 -1.20 -16.61
C GLU A 17 -5.30 -0.62 -15.21
N ARG A 18 -4.58 -1.31 -14.33
CA ARG A 18 -4.31 -0.81 -12.96
C ARG A 18 -3.53 0.50 -12.97
N ARG A 19 -2.62 0.70 -13.95
CA ARG A 19 -1.96 2.00 -14.15
C ARG A 19 -2.97 3.10 -14.45
N LEU A 20 -3.92 2.86 -15.35
CA LEU A 20 -4.96 3.82 -15.69
C LEU A 20 -5.85 4.14 -14.48
N GLU A 21 -6.21 3.13 -13.68
CA GLU A 21 -6.97 3.32 -12.45
C GLU A 21 -6.25 4.25 -11.47
N ILE A 22 -4.94 4.05 -11.25
CA ILE A 22 -4.15 4.88 -10.33
C ILE A 22 -4.02 6.31 -10.88
N VAL A 23 -3.87 6.50 -12.20
CA VAL A 23 -3.90 7.84 -12.81
C VAL A 23 -5.23 8.53 -12.54
N ALA A 24 -6.35 7.85 -12.75
CA ALA A 24 -7.68 8.40 -12.49
C ALA A 24 -7.89 8.74 -11.01
N GLN A 25 -7.41 7.88 -10.09
CA GLN A 25 -7.45 8.12 -8.65
C GLN A 25 -6.64 9.37 -8.26
N ALA A 26 -5.42 9.50 -8.79
CA ALA A 26 -4.56 10.66 -8.53
C ALA A 26 -5.18 11.97 -9.05
N GLN A 27 -5.73 11.95 -10.27
CA GLN A 27 -6.42 13.09 -10.87
C GLN A 27 -7.63 13.52 -10.03
N LEU A 28 -8.47 12.58 -9.62
CA LEU A 28 -9.62 12.88 -8.78
C LEU A 28 -9.18 13.41 -7.40
N GLY A 29 -8.12 12.84 -6.82
CA GLY A 29 -7.55 13.31 -5.56
C GLY A 29 -7.10 14.77 -5.63
N VAL A 30 -6.39 15.15 -6.69
CA VAL A 30 -5.96 16.54 -6.93
C VAL A 30 -7.16 17.46 -7.14
N LEU A 31 -8.15 17.06 -7.94
CA LEU A 31 -9.35 17.87 -8.17
C LEU A 31 -10.17 18.08 -6.90
N ALA A 32 -10.26 17.08 -6.02
CA ALA A 32 -10.99 17.18 -4.75
C ALA A 32 -10.37 18.17 -3.74
N LEU A 33 -9.12 18.60 -3.95
CA LEU A 33 -8.49 19.66 -3.17
C LEU A 33 -9.16 21.01 -3.40
N THR A 34 -9.62 21.27 -4.62
CA THR A 34 -10.20 22.56 -5.04
C THR A 34 -11.71 22.49 -5.26
N ASP A 35 -12.25 21.33 -5.63
CA ASP A 35 -13.69 21.09 -5.75
C ASP A 35 -14.18 20.16 -4.64
N HIS A 36 -14.85 20.75 -3.64
CA HIS A 36 -15.33 20.00 -2.48
C HIS A 36 -16.44 19.00 -2.79
N SER A 37 -17.14 19.14 -3.92
CA SER A 37 -18.17 18.19 -4.35
C SER A 37 -17.56 16.82 -4.72
N LEU A 38 -16.27 16.78 -5.06
CA LEU A 38 -15.55 15.57 -5.45
C LEU A 38 -14.95 14.81 -4.25
N ARG A 39 -14.86 15.43 -3.06
CA ARG A 39 -14.27 14.80 -1.86
C ARG A 39 -14.90 13.46 -1.50
N PRO A 40 -16.24 13.28 -1.52
CA PRO A 40 -16.84 11.98 -1.21
C PRO A 40 -16.42 10.89 -2.21
N ALA A 41 -16.25 11.24 -3.49
CA ALA A 41 -15.80 10.30 -4.50
C ALA A 41 -14.33 9.92 -4.31
N ALA A 42 -13.47 10.90 -4.04
CA ALA A 42 -12.07 10.67 -3.71
C ALA A 42 -11.93 9.79 -2.44
N GLN A 43 -12.67 10.08 -1.37
CA GLN A 43 -12.66 9.30 -0.14
C GLN A 43 -13.05 7.84 -0.37
N ARG A 44 -14.15 7.58 -1.11
CA ARG A 44 -14.60 6.20 -1.39
C ARG A 44 -13.53 5.35 -2.09
N LEU A 45 -12.74 5.95 -2.98
CA LEU A 45 -11.63 5.24 -3.64
C LEU A 45 -10.53 4.90 -2.64
N HIS A 46 -10.12 5.84 -1.79
CA HIS A 46 -9.11 5.60 -0.76
C HIS A 46 -9.55 4.58 0.29
N ASP A 47 -10.84 4.61 0.68
CA ASP A 47 -11.41 3.68 1.67
C ASP A 47 -11.32 2.22 1.21
N GLY A 48 -11.46 1.96 -0.09
CA GLY A 48 -11.34 0.61 -0.65
C GLY A 48 -9.97 0.02 -0.42
N VAL A 49 -8.94 0.83 -0.67
CA VAL A 49 -7.58 0.41 -0.45
C VAL A 49 -7.32 0.27 1.07
N ASP A 50 -7.86 1.14 1.95
CA ASP A 50 -7.66 1.07 3.41
C ASP A 50 -8.18 -0.25 3.96
N ARG A 51 -9.39 -0.65 3.52
CA ARG A 51 -9.96 -1.96 3.83
C ARG A 51 -9.05 -3.10 3.39
N ALA A 52 -8.47 -3.04 2.19
CA ALA A 52 -7.55 -4.06 1.71
C ALA A 52 -6.27 -4.15 2.55
N CYS A 53 -5.72 -3.01 3.01
CA CYS A 53 -4.56 -2.99 3.89
C CYS A 53 -4.88 -3.61 5.25
N ARG A 54 -6.02 -3.26 5.86
CA ARG A 54 -6.47 -3.86 7.12
C ARG A 54 -6.71 -5.36 6.99
N ALA A 55 -7.34 -5.79 5.90
CA ALA A 55 -7.57 -7.21 5.63
C ALA A 55 -6.24 -7.97 5.45
N ALA A 56 -5.28 -7.42 4.71
CA ALA A 56 -3.97 -8.02 4.54
C ALA A 56 -3.22 -8.18 5.87
N ILE A 57 -3.24 -7.14 6.73
CA ILE A 57 -2.63 -7.23 8.06
C ILE A 57 -3.37 -8.24 8.95
N GLY A 58 -4.71 -8.26 8.93
CA GLY A 58 -5.49 -9.26 9.65
C GLY A 58 -5.15 -10.69 9.24
N ILE A 59 -5.03 -10.95 7.92
CA ILE A 59 -4.56 -12.25 7.40
C ILE A 59 -3.19 -12.62 7.95
N LEU A 60 -2.26 -11.67 8.07
CA LEU A 60 -0.93 -11.93 8.63
C LEU A 60 -0.99 -12.20 10.13
N ASP A 61 -1.77 -11.44 10.88
CA ASP A 61 -1.97 -11.62 12.33
C ASP A 61 -2.56 -13.00 12.63
N ASP A 62 -3.67 -13.35 11.95
CA ASP A 62 -4.37 -14.63 12.10
C ASP A 62 -3.49 -15.85 11.72
N THR A 63 -2.50 -15.65 10.84
CA THR A 63 -1.60 -16.73 10.38
C THR A 63 -0.22 -16.72 11.03
N GLY A 64 0.00 -15.85 12.03
CA GLY A 64 1.30 -15.71 12.71
C GLY A 64 2.41 -15.07 11.87
N GLY A 65 2.05 -14.44 10.74
CA GLY A 65 2.95 -13.67 9.87
C GLY A 65 3.17 -12.22 10.32
N LEU A 66 2.45 -11.76 11.34
CA LEU A 66 2.70 -10.47 12.01
C LEU A 66 3.40 -10.72 13.35
N HIS A 67 4.53 -10.05 13.58
CA HIS A 67 5.24 -10.17 14.84
C HIS A 67 4.41 -9.64 16.02
N ALA A 68 4.39 -10.36 17.14
CA ALA A 68 3.54 -10.04 18.31
C ALA A 68 3.77 -8.65 18.94
N ALA A 69 4.94 -8.05 18.71
CA ALA A 69 5.27 -6.70 19.17
C ALA A 69 4.76 -5.57 18.24
N ARG A 70 4.15 -5.90 17.09
CA ARG A 70 3.60 -4.93 16.14
C ARG A 70 2.11 -4.73 16.38
N GLN A 71 1.65 -3.49 16.20
CA GLN A 71 0.23 -3.15 16.36
C GLN A 71 -0.48 -3.21 15.00
N PRO A 72 -1.48 -4.09 14.81
CA PRO A 72 -2.12 -4.30 13.50
C PRO A 72 -2.66 -3.01 12.85
N ALA A 73 -3.32 -2.15 13.62
CA ALA A 73 -3.88 -0.90 13.11
C ALA A 73 -2.81 0.08 12.60
N PHE A 74 -1.66 0.13 13.28
CA PHE A 74 -0.53 0.95 12.87
C PHE A 74 0.11 0.39 11.60
N GLU A 75 0.36 -0.92 11.53
CA GLU A 75 0.95 -1.54 10.34
C GLU A 75 0.03 -1.45 9.12
N ALA A 76 -1.30 -1.46 9.30
CA ALA A 76 -2.23 -1.21 8.19
C ALA A 76 -2.09 0.20 7.62
N THR A 77 -1.92 1.21 8.49
CA THR A 77 -1.67 2.60 8.08
C THR A 77 -0.32 2.74 7.39
N ARG A 78 0.71 2.08 7.91
CA ARG A 78 2.06 2.08 7.32
C ARG A 78 2.08 1.40 5.95
N LEU A 79 1.38 0.27 5.80
CA LEU A 79 1.25 -0.47 4.55
C LEU A 79 0.53 0.36 3.48
N ARG A 80 -0.54 1.07 3.86
CA ARG A 80 -1.22 2.06 3.02
C ARG A 80 -0.24 3.08 2.46
N ALA A 81 0.56 3.72 3.33
CA ALA A 81 1.51 4.74 2.91
C ALA A 81 2.60 4.17 1.98
N LEU A 82 3.05 2.93 2.22
CA LEU A 82 3.98 2.24 1.34
C LEU A 82 3.37 2.01 -0.04
N LEU A 83 2.15 1.49 -0.11
CA LEU A 83 1.47 1.22 -1.38
C LEU A 83 1.25 2.49 -2.19
N ASP A 84 0.83 3.58 -1.55
CA ASP A 84 0.65 4.88 -2.21
C ASP A 84 2.00 5.36 -2.80
N GLY A 85 3.10 5.19 -2.05
CA GLY A 85 4.45 5.51 -2.51
C GLY A 85 4.89 4.66 -3.72
N ILE A 86 4.69 3.34 -3.68
CA ILE A 86 5.01 2.44 -4.78
C ILE A 86 4.18 2.80 -6.02
N ALA A 87 2.87 3.03 -5.85
CA ALA A 87 1.96 3.38 -6.92
C ALA A 87 2.38 4.68 -7.63
N MET A 88 2.69 5.72 -6.85
CA MET A 88 3.13 7.01 -7.40
C MET A 88 4.49 6.91 -8.10
N GLN A 89 5.46 6.20 -7.50
CA GLN A 89 6.76 5.96 -8.15
C GLN A 89 6.61 5.21 -9.48
N GLY A 90 5.75 4.19 -9.52
CA GLY A 90 5.46 3.44 -10.75
C GLY A 90 4.83 4.31 -11.84
N LEU A 91 3.93 5.23 -11.48
CA LEU A 91 3.35 6.18 -12.43
C LEU A 91 4.39 7.15 -12.99
N TRP A 92 5.26 7.70 -12.15
CA TRP A 92 6.21 8.74 -12.59
C TRP A 92 7.39 8.18 -13.38
N ARG A 93 7.86 6.98 -13.05
CA ARG A 93 9.01 6.37 -13.74
C ARG A 93 8.66 5.91 -15.15
N GLY A 94 7.44 5.41 -15.37
CA GLY A 94 7.00 4.90 -16.66
C GLY A 94 7.89 3.78 -17.23
N ASP A 95 8.72 3.15 -16.38
CA ASP A 95 9.73 2.19 -16.80
C ASP A 95 9.16 0.76 -16.84
N ALA A 96 9.83 -0.12 -17.61
CA ALA A 96 9.41 -1.51 -17.76
C ALA A 96 9.72 -2.40 -16.53
N ALA A 97 10.60 -1.96 -15.63
CA ALA A 97 10.99 -2.68 -14.42
C ALA A 97 10.05 -2.38 -13.22
N ALA A 98 9.26 -1.31 -13.29
CA ALA A 98 8.43 -0.80 -12.21
C ALA A 98 7.49 -1.85 -11.60
N PRO A 99 6.87 -2.78 -12.36
CA PRO A 99 6.06 -3.85 -11.77
C PRO A 99 6.87 -4.82 -10.90
N ALA A 100 8.08 -5.19 -11.34
CA ALA A 100 8.94 -6.12 -10.60
C ALA A 100 9.50 -5.47 -9.33
N ASP A 101 9.90 -4.19 -9.42
CA ASP A 101 10.36 -3.41 -8.27
C ASP A 101 9.24 -3.19 -7.24
N ALA A 102 8.01 -2.93 -7.72
CA ALA A 102 6.83 -2.79 -6.88
C ALA A 102 6.54 -4.08 -6.07
N LEU A 103 6.53 -5.23 -6.75
CA LEU A 103 6.34 -6.54 -6.11
C LEU A 103 7.48 -6.87 -5.15
N THR A 104 8.73 -6.60 -5.53
CA THR A 104 9.90 -6.84 -4.67
C THR A 104 9.82 -6.01 -3.38
N THR A 105 9.45 -4.74 -3.52
CA THR A 105 9.31 -3.81 -2.38
C THR A 105 8.18 -4.27 -1.45
N LEU A 106 7.03 -4.64 -2.01
CA LEU A 106 5.92 -5.20 -1.26
C LEU A 106 6.33 -6.49 -0.52
N SER A 107 6.92 -7.45 -1.22
CA SER A 107 7.32 -8.74 -0.64
C SER A 107 8.28 -8.56 0.53
N ARG A 108 9.30 -7.71 0.35
CA ARG A 108 10.27 -7.38 1.41
C ARG A 108 9.61 -6.73 2.62
N HIS A 109 8.67 -5.82 2.39
CA HIS A 109 7.94 -5.20 3.49
C HIS A 109 7.10 -6.22 4.26
N LEU A 110 6.44 -7.15 3.56
CA LEU A 110 5.69 -8.23 4.21
C LEU A 110 6.59 -9.16 5.03
N ASP A 111 7.82 -9.42 4.59
CA ASP A 111 8.81 -10.18 5.38
C ASP A 111 9.25 -9.42 6.63
N GLU A 112 9.40 -8.10 6.54
CA GLU A 112 9.75 -7.24 7.67
C GLU A 112 8.68 -7.25 8.78
N LEU A 113 7.40 -7.42 8.41
CA LEU A 113 6.30 -7.49 9.37
C LEU A 113 6.39 -8.72 10.29
N ALA A 114 7.07 -9.78 9.87
CA ALA A 114 7.33 -10.95 10.70
C ALA A 114 8.47 -10.73 11.73
N LEU A 115 9.21 -9.62 11.60
CA LEU A 115 10.28 -9.22 12.52
C LEU A 115 9.77 -8.21 13.56
N PRO A 116 10.43 -8.09 14.73
CA PRO A 116 10.11 -7.02 15.67
C PRO A 116 10.26 -5.63 15.03
N PRO A 117 9.49 -4.62 15.48
CA PRO A 117 9.65 -3.27 14.98
C PRO A 117 11.08 -2.76 15.25
N PRO A 118 11.66 -1.94 14.36
CA PRO A 118 13.02 -1.45 14.53
C PRO A 118 13.17 -0.66 15.85
N SER A 119 14.21 -1.00 16.62
CA SER A 119 14.48 -0.33 17.90
C SER A 119 14.63 1.19 17.71
N PRO A 120 14.14 2.02 18.66
CA PRO A 120 14.23 3.48 18.57
C PRO A 120 15.64 4.04 18.35
N GLU A 121 16.67 3.29 18.76
CA GLU A 121 18.08 3.65 18.65
C GLU A 121 18.59 3.67 17.20
N HIS A 122 17.96 2.92 16.29
CA HIS A 122 18.31 2.90 14.86
C HIS A 122 17.84 4.13 14.08
N ARG A 123 17.08 5.05 14.69
CA ARG A 123 16.57 6.28 14.02
C ARG A 123 17.52 7.49 14.10
N ARG A 124 18.73 7.33 14.65
CA ARG A 124 19.70 8.43 14.88
C ARG A 124 20.95 8.38 13.99
N ALA A 125 21.01 7.49 13.01
CA ALA A 125 22.08 7.44 11.99
C ALA A 125 21.51 7.88 10.64
#